data_AF-A0A645I7N6-F1
#
_entry.id   AF-A0A645I7N6-F1
#
_cell.length_a   1.000
_cell.length_b   1.000
_cell.length_c   1.000
_cell.angle_alpha   90.00
_cell.angle_beta   90.00
_cell.angle_gamma   90.00
#
_symmetry.space_group_name_H-M   'P 1'
#
loop_
_entity.id
_entity.type
_entity.pdbx_description
1 polymer ?
#
loop_
_entity_poly.entity_id
_entity_poly.type
_entity_poly.pdbx_seq_one_letter_code
_entity_poly.pdbx_strand_id
1 'polypeptide(L)'
;MITENAAALKVFNNGRTMEVISYVIGYPSAFIFGYDLGTRLGGGTGNNTVLLASGIGTAVGLIFGIAAENNYKKSVIIYNSRQKEATSQLSFGLTESGGLGFVYRL
;
A
#
# COMPACT_ATOMS: atom_id res chain seq x y z
N MET A 1 -22.44 -1.68 10.00
CA MET A 1 -21.55 -0.87 10.86
C MET A 1 -20.29 -1.63 11.33
N ILE A 2 -20.38 -2.87 11.83
CA ILE A 2 -19.21 -3.71 12.18
C ILE A 2 -18.55 -4.33 10.92
N THR A 3 -19.35 -4.55 9.87
CA THR A 3 -18.99 -5.27 8.64
C THR A 3 -17.95 -4.57 7.77
N GLU A 4 -17.95 -3.23 7.67
CA GLU A 4 -17.00 -2.52 6.80
C GLU A 4 -15.67 -2.19 7.50
N ASN A 5 -15.65 -2.03 8.82
CA ASN A 5 -14.38 -1.99 9.58
C ASN A 5 -13.68 -3.34 9.47
N ALA A 6 -14.44 -4.43 9.54
CA ALA A 6 -13.94 -5.76 9.24
C ALA A 6 -13.46 -5.88 7.78
N ALA A 7 -14.12 -5.22 6.82
CA ALA A 7 -13.67 -5.17 5.43
C ALA A 7 -12.36 -4.39 5.25
N ALA A 8 -12.23 -3.20 5.86
CA ALA A 8 -11.00 -2.42 5.85
C ALA A 8 -9.84 -3.18 6.49
N LEU A 9 -10.08 -3.81 7.65
CA LEU A 9 -9.10 -4.64 8.34
C LEU A 9 -8.69 -5.87 7.53
N LYS A 10 -9.64 -6.52 6.83
CA LYS A 10 -9.35 -7.64 5.95
C LYS A 10 -8.43 -7.22 4.80
N VAL A 11 -8.72 -6.09 4.15
CA VAL A 11 -7.88 -5.56 3.06
C VAL A 11 -6.50 -5.17 3.58
N PHE A 12 -6.41 -4.55 4.76
CA PHE A 12 -5.14 -4.24 5.41
C PHE A 12 -4.31 -5.50 5.68
N ASN A 13 -4.93 -6.53 6.28
CA ASN A 13 -4.25 -7.79 6.57
C ASN A 13 -3.77 -8.51 5.30
N ASN A 14 -4.54 -8.43 4.20
CA ASN A 14 -4.09 -8.93 2.90
C ASN A 14 -2.84 -8.17 2.41
N GLY A 15 -2.83 -6.84 2.55
CA GLY A 15 -1.63 -6.03 2.27
C GLY A 15 -0.42 -6.47 3.07
N ARG A 16 -0.61 -6.73 4.38
CA ARG A 16 0.45 -7.22 5.27
C ARG A 16 1.01 -8.57 4.87
N THR A 17 0.15 -9.51 4.47
CA THR A 17 0.60 -10.81 3.94
C THR A 17 1.44 -10.64 2.68
N MET A 18 1.03 -9.75 1.76
CA MET A 18 1.78 -9.47 0.54
C MET A 18 3.12 -8.78 0.84
N GLU A 19 3.16 -7.88 1.83
CA GLU A 19 4.40 -7.23 2.30
C GLU A 19 5.39 -8.24 2.87
N VAL A 20 4.92 -9.20 3.66
CA VAL A 20 5.78 -10.28 4.17
C VAL A 20 6.39 -11.09 3.02
N ILE A 21 5.61 -11.41 1.97
CA ILE A 21 6.14 -12.10 0.78
C ILE A 21 7.21 -11.23 0.09
N SER A 22 6.94 -9.93 -0.06
CA SER A 22 7.91 -8.96 -0.61
C SER A 22 9.23 -8.97 0.18
N TYR A 23 9.17 -8.96 1.51
CA TYR A 23 10.37 -8.92 2.34
C TYR A 23 11.11 -10.24 2.39
N VAL A 24 10.39 -11.37 2.52
CA VAL A 24 11.01 -12.69 2.68
C VAL A 24 11.58 -13.21 1.37
N ILE A 25 10.93 -12.92 0.23
CA ILE A 25 11.40 -13.38 -1.08
C ILE A 25 12.20 -12.28 -1.78
N GLY A 26 11.64 -11.06 -1.83
CA GLY A 26 12.19 -9.96 -2.61
C GLY A 26 13.54 -9.48 -2.12
N TYR A 27 13.70 -9.17 -0.83
CA TYR A 27 14.97 -8.62 -0.33
C TYR A 27 16.16 -9.58 -0.44
N PRO A 28 16.07 -10.86 -0.02
CA PRO A 28 17.17 -11.80 -0.22
C PRO A 28 17.48 -12.00 -1.71
N SER A 29 16.45 -12.09 -2.55
CA SER A 29 16.64 -12.24 -4.00
C SER A 29 17.31 -11.01 -4.61
N ALA A 30 16.91 -9.79 -4.21
CA ALA A 30 17.50 -8.55 -4.69
C ALA A 30 18.97 -8.42 -4.29
N PHE A 31 19.30 -8.82 -3.06
CA PHE A 31 20.68 -8.86 -2.60
C PHE A 31 21.52 -9.83 -3.43
N ILE A 32 21.06 -11.07 -3.60
CA ILE A 32 21.78 -12.09 -4.38
C ILE A 32 21.94 -11.64 -5.83
N PHE A 33 20.88 -11.08 -6.43
CA PHE A 33 20.90 -10.56 -7.78
C PHE A 33 21.92 -9.44 -7.93
N GLY A 34 21.87 -8.44 -7.03
CA GLY A 34 22.81 -7.33 -7.03
C GLY A 34 24.25 -7.77 -6.81
N TYR A 35 24.47 -8.77 -5.97
CA TYR A 35 25.79 -9.35 -5.73
C TYR A 35 26.35 -10.02 -7.00
N ASP A 36 25.64 -10.98 -7.61
CA ASP A 36 26.12 -11.67 -8.82
C ASP A 36 26.31 -10.69 -9.99
N LEU A 37 25.39 -9.73 -10.15
CA LEU A 37 25.50 -8.66 -11.14
C LEU A 37 26.75 -7.80 -10.90
N GLY A 38 27.00 -7.38 -9.65
CA GLY A 38 28.18 -6.61 -9.26
C GLY A 38 29.47 -7.37 -9.51
N THR A 39 29.54 -8.66 -9.17
CA THR A 39 30.69 -9.52 -9.44
C THR A 39 31.03 -9.57 -10.93
N ARG A 40 30.02 -9.73 -11.81
CA ARG A 40 30.22 -9.74 -13.26
C ARG A 40 30.69 -8.40 -13.80
N LEU A 41 30.10 -7.31 -13.34
CA LEU A 41 30.52 -5.96 -13.73
C LEU A 41 31.96 -5.67 -13.29
N GLY A 42 32.40 -6.26 -12.18
CA GLY A 42 33.79 -6.22 -11.72
C GLY A 42 34.76 -7.15 -12.47
N GLY A 43 34.32 -7.86 -13.50
CA GLY A 43 35.15 -8.81 -14.27
C GLY A 43 35.23 -10.23 -13.71
N GLY A 44 34.47 -10.53 -12.66
CA GLY A 44 34.36 -11.87 -12.08
C GLY A 44 33.42 -12.79 -12.86
N THR A 45 33.58 -14.10 -12.64
CA THR A 45 32.71 -15.12 -13.25
C THR A 45 31.48 -15.34 -12.37
N GLY A 46 30.28 -15.04 -12.89
CA GLY A 46 29.02 -15.23 -12.18
C GLY A 46 28.31 -16.54 -12.53
N ASN A 47 27.25 -16.87 -11.79
CA ASN A 47 26.42 -18.05 -12.04
C ASN A 47 25.08 -17.65 -12.69
N ASN A 48 24.86 -18.06 -13.95
CA ASN A 48 23.66 -17.68 -14.72
C ASN A 48 22.36 -18.17 -14.06
N THR A 49 22.38 -19.34 -13.44
CA THR A 49 21.21 -19.89 -12.73
C THR A 49 20.89 -19.03 -11.51
N VAL A 50 21.91 -18.62 -10.75
CA VAL A 50 21.73 -17.74 -9.58
C VAL A 50 21.22 -16.37 -10.01
N LEU A 51 21.78 -15.78 -11.07
CA LEU A 51 21.34 -14.48 -11.59
C LEU A 51 19.85 -14.51 -12.01
N LEU A 52 19.45 -15.54 -12.74
CA LEU A 52 18.06 -15.69 -13.20
C LEU A 52 17.10 -15.93 -12.04
N ALA A 53 17.42 -16.88 -11.14
CA ALA A 53 16.55 -17.20 -10.02
C ALA A 53 16.38 -16.01 -9.07
N SER A 54 17.48 -15.32 -8.76
CA SER A 54 17.47 -14.11 -7.92
C SER A 54 16.79 -12.93 -8.62
N GLY A 55 16.95 -12.77 -9.94
CA GLY A 55 16.21 -11.78 -10.72
C GLY A 55 14.70 -12.01 -10.67
N ILE A 56 14.25 -13.26 -10.84
CA ILE A 56 12.84 -13.63 -10.72
C ILE A 56 12.32 -13.36 -9.31
N GLY A 57 13.03 -13.80 -8.27
CA GLY A 57 12.63 -13.56 -6.88
C GLY A 57 12.54 -12.07 -6.55
N THR A 58 13.44 -11.25 -7.09
CA THR A 58 13.42 -9.79 -6.96
C THR A 58 12.16 -9.20 -7.59
N ALA A 59 11.86 -9.60 -8.84
CA ALA A 59 10.69 -9.11 -9.56
C ALA A 59 9.38 -9.52 -8.86
N VAL A 60 9.29 -10.78 -8.42
CA VAL A 60 8.15 -11.29 -7.64
C VAL A 60 7.97 -10.47 -6.36
N GLY A 61 9.03 -10.27 -5.58
CA GLY A 61 8.97 -9.46 -4.36
C GLY A 61 8.47 -8.04 -4.62
N LEU A 62 8.95 -7.41 -5.69
CA LEU A 62 8.55 -6.06 -6.08
C LEU A 62 7.06 -5.98 -6.46
N ILE A 63 6.55 -6.96 -7.22
CA ILE A 63 5.12 -7.07 -7.55
C ILE A 63 4.27 -7.20 -6.28
N PHE A 64 4.68 -8.05 -5.35
CA PHE A 64 3.99 -8.21 -4.06
C PHE A 64 4.04 -6.95 -3.20
N GLY A 65 5.16 -6.22 -3.21
CA GLY A 65 5.29 -4.92 -2.54
C GLY A 65 4.31 -3.87 -3.08
N ILE A 66 4.22 -3.74 -4.40
CA ILE A 66 3.25 -2.84 -5.05
C ILE A 66 1.81 -3.25 -4.71
N ALA A 67 1.53 -4.56 -4.73
CA ALA A 67 0.22 -5.07 -4.37
C ALA A 67 -0.12 -4.79 -2.88
N ALA A 68 0.85 -4.91 -1.98
CA ALA A 68 0.70 -4.58 -0.57
C ALA A 68 0.32 -3.09 -0.37
N GLU A 69 1.08 -2.18 -0.99
CA GLU A 69 0.82 -0.74 -0.93
C GLU A 69 -0.58 -0.38 -1.46
N ASN A 70 -0.99 -1.00 -2.57
CA ASN A 70 -2.32 -0.81 -3.13
C ASN A 70 -3.43 -1.29 -2.18
N ASN A 71 -3.22 -2.39 -1.46
CA ASN A 71 -4.16 -2.86 -0.44
C ASN A 71 -4.19 -1.90 0.77
N TYR A 72 -3.04 -1.39 1.21
CA TYR A 72 -3.01 -0.39 2.28
C TYR A 72 -3.78 0.88 1.90
N LYS A 73 -3.54 1.44 0.71
CA LYS A 73 -4.30 2.60 0.20
C LYS A 73 -5.81 2.31 0.16
N LYS A 74 -6.20 1.14 -0.34
CA LYS A 74 -7.62 0.71 -0.38
C LYS A 74 -8.23 0.60 1.02
N SER A 75 -7.51 0.04 1.99
CA SER A 75 -8.01 -0.07 3.37
C SER A 75 -8.27 1.31 4.00
N VAL A 76 -7.39 2.28 3.75
CA VAL A 76 -7.56 3.66 4.20
C VAL A 76 -8.75 4.32 3.51
N ILE A 77 -8.93 4.12 2.21
CA ILE A 77 -10.09 4.64 1.47
C ILE A 77 -11.39 4.08 2.03
N ILE A 78 -11.47 2.76 2.26
CA ILE A 78 -12.66 2.11 2.84
C ILE A 78 -12.94 2.69 4.22
N TYR A 79 -11.93 2.84 5.07
CA TYR A 79 -12.10 3.44 6.39
C TYR A 79 -12.56 4.90 6.34
N ASN A 80 -11.92 5.72 5.50
CA ASN A 80 -12.19 7.16 5.39
C ASN A 80 -13.46 7.50 4.59
N SER A 81 -13.98 6.59 3.77
CA SER A 81 -15.26 6.78 3.08
C SER A 81 -16.41 7.12 4.05
N ARG A 82 -16.30 6.64 5.30
CA ARG A 82 -17.20 7.03 6.41
C ARG A 82 -17.07 8.47 6.85
N GLN A 83 -15.86 9.03 6.88
CA GLN A 83 -15.70 10.41 7.32
C GLN A 83 -16.33 11.37 6.31
N LYS A 84 -16.32 11.05 5.02
CA LYS A 84 -16.99 11.86 3.98
C LYS A 84 -18.51 11.87 4.10
N GLU A 85 -19.13 10.81 4.59
CA GLU A 85 -20.58 10.77 4.85
C GLU A 85 -20.95 11.42 6.20
N ALA A 86 -20.03 11.41 7.17
CA ALA A 86 -20.22 12.04 8.48
C ALA A 86 -19.62 13.46 8.57
N THR A 87 -19.16 14.05 7.46
CA THR A 87 -18.62 15.42 7.51
C THR A 87 -19.79 16.40 7.52
N SER A 88 -20.09 16.92 8.70
CA SER A 88 -20.97 18.06 8.87
C SER A 88 -20.59 19.16 7.89
N GLN A 89 -21.53 19.57 7.04
CA GLN A 89 -21.27 20.62 6.06
C GLN A 89 -21.36 21.98 6.76
N LEU A 90 -20.22 22.64 6.91
CA LEU A 90 -20.19 24.06 7.26
C LEU A 90 -20.45 24.85 5.96
N SER A 91 -21.66 25.38 5.83
CA SER A 91 -22.08 26.20 4.69
C SER A 91 -22.17 27.66 5.12
N PHE A 92 -21.87 28.62 4.24
CA PHE A 92 -22.15 30.04 4.51
C PHE A 92 -23.55 30.35 4.00
N GLY A 93 -24.42 30.90 4.85
CA GLY A 93 -25.82 31.14 4.52
C GLY A 93 -26.56 31.95 5.57
N LEU A 94 -27.88 32.02 5.42
CA LEU A 94 -28.75 32.65 6.40
C LEU A 94 -28.89 31.75 7.63
N THR A 95 -28.54 32.28 8.80
CA THR A 95 -28.73 31.65 10.10
C THR A 95 -30.22 31.65 10.47
N GLU A 96 -30.62 30.79 11.40
CA GLU A 96 -32.02 30.74 11.91
C GLU A 96 -32.46 32.08 12.54
N SER A 97 -31.50 32.89 12.99
CA SER A 97 -31.70 34.25 13.48
C SER A 97 -31.80 35.32 12.38
N GLY A 98 -31.76 34.94 11.10
CA GLY A 98 -31.90 35.84 9.95
C GLY A 98 -30.63 36.62 9.58
N GLY A 99 -29.49 36.34 10.22
CA GLY A 99 -28.19 36.93 9.89
C GLY A 99 -27.43 36.11 8.85
N LEU A 100 -26.40 36.69 8.23
CA LEU A 100 -25.47 35.93 7.39
C LEU A 100 -24.35 35.35 8.25
N GLY A 101 -24.09 34.05 8.12
CA GLY A 101 -23.05 33.38 8.89
C GLY A 101 -22.81 31.93 8.45
N PHE A 102 -21.96 31.23 9.19
CA PHE A 102 -21.74 29.81 8.95
C PHE A 102 -22.86 28.98 9.60
N VAL A 103 -23.52 28.17 8.77
CA VAL A 103 -24.61 27.25 9.14
C VAL A 103 -24.07 25.84 9.11
N TYR A 104 -24.17 25.17 10.25
CA TYR A 104 -23.78 23.78 10.42
C TYR A 104 -24.96 22.89 10.04
N ARG A 105 -24.80 22.03 9.03
CA ARG A 105 -25.80 21.03 8.64
C ARG A 105 -25.26 19.63 8.94
N LEU A 106 -26.03 18.89 9.74
CA LEU A 106 -25.82 17.47 10.03
C LEU A 106 -26.31 16.61 8.85
#